data_AF-V4BBS5-F1
#
_entry.id   AF-V4BBS5-F1
#
_cell.length_a   1.000
_cell.length_b   1.000
_cell.length_c   1.000
_cell.angle_alpha   90.00
_cell.angle_beta   90.00
_cell.angle_gamma   90.00
#
_symmetry.space_group_name_H-M   'P 1'
#
loop_
_entity.id
_entity.type
_entity.pdbx_description
1 polymer ?
#
loop_
_entity_poly.entity_id
_entity_poly.type
_entity_poly.pdbx_seq_one_letter_code
_entity_poly.pdbx_strand_id
1 'polypeptide(L)'
;YGHALLPGEGAAMAAYIAEGKRIPRRGEIGLESNEIEQFENMGYVMSGSRHRRMEAVRLRKENQIYSADEKRALANFNHEERAKRETKILSQFREMVSRKTQNQD
;
A
#
# COMPACT_ATOMS: atom_id res chain seq x y z
N TYR A 1 9.27 4.96 1.23
CA TYR A 1 8.23 5.95 0.88
C TYR A 1 8.90 7.11 0.15
N GLY A 2 8.26 7.76 -0.83
CA GLY A 2 8.95 8.63 -1.80
C GLY A 2 9.53 9.94 -1.23
N HIS A 3 10.31 10.65 -2.04
CA HIS A 3 11.14 11.83 -1.70
C HIS A 3 10.41 13.03 -1.07
N ALA A 4 9.07 13.05 -1.02
CA ALA A 4 8.28 14.20 -0.59
C ALA A 4 7.73 14.07 0.85
N LEU A 5 8.06 12.98 1.55
CA LEU A 5 7.71 12.74 2.94
C LEU A 5 8.92 12.96 3.84
N LEU A 6 8.69 13.48 5.04
CA LEU A 6 9.73 13.59 6.05
C LEU A 6 10.18 12.18 6.50
N PRO A 7 11.41 12.03 7.00
CA PRO A 7 11.86 10.75 7.56
C PRO A 7 10.90 10.25 8.64
N GLY A 8 10.44 9.00 8.52
CA GLY A 8 9.50 8.37 9.45
C GLY A 8 8.02 8.72 9.23
N GLU A 9 7.69 9.81 8.54
CA GLU A 9 6.29 10.25 8.29
C GLU A 9 5.51 9.19 7.50
N GLY A 10 6.11 8.66 6.43
CA GLY A 10 5.46 7.64 5.60
C GLY A 10 5.24 6.30 6.30
N ALA A 11 6.14 5.92 7.22
CA ALA A 11 6.01 4.69 7.99
C ALA A 11 4.87 4.79 9.02
N ALA A 12 4.77 5.93 9.70
CA ALA A 12 3.67 6.19 10.63
C ALA A 12 2.31 6.20 9.91
N MET A 13 2.22 6.88 8.76
CA MET A 13 0.97 6.92 7.97
C MET A 13 0.57 5.54 7.44
N ALA A 14 1.54 4.72 7.01
CA ALA A 14 1.28 3.35 6.57
C ALA A 14 0.77 2.45 7.70
N ALA A 15 1.22 2.64 8.94
CA ALA A 15 0.70 1.90 10.09
C ALA A 15 -0.79 2.17 10.32
N TYR A 16 -1.23 3.45 10.26
CA TYR A 16 -2.65 3.79 10.36
C TYR A 16 -3.48 3.13 9.24
N ILE A 17 -2.99 3.15 8.00
CA ILE A 17 -3.67 2.49 6.86
C ILE A 17 -3.76 0.98 7.08
N ALA A 18 -2.69 0.34 7.56
CA ALA A 18 -2.68 -1.10 7.85
C ALA A 18 -3.67 -1.48 8.95
N GLU A 19 -3.91 -0.58 9.92
CA GLU A 19 -4.94 -0.73 10.95
C GLU A 19 -6.35 -0.38 10.45
N GLY A 20 -6.51 0.01 9.17
CA GLY A 20 -7.78 0.47 8.60
C GLY A 20 -8.24 1.81 9.17
N LYS A 21 -7.35 2.53 9.87
CA LYS A 21 -7.63 3.81 10.50
C LYS A 21 -7.30 4.95 9.55
N ARG A 22 -8.08 6.00 9.67
CA ARG A 22 -7.86 7.26 8.97
C ARG A 22 -6.56 7.91 9.44
N ILE A 23 -5.75 8.41 8.50
CA ILE A 23 -4.51 9.14 8.83
C ILE A 23 -4.85 10.47 9.53
N PRO A 24 -4.40 10.72 10.77
CA PRO A 24 -4.72 11.95 11.50
C PRO A 24 -4.12 13.21 10.85
N ARG A 25 -4.89 14.30 10.82
CA ARG A 25 -4.40 15.65 10.45
C ARG A 25 -3.65 16.29 11.64
N ARG A 26 -2.84 17.32 11.39
CA ARG A 26 -2.01 17.98 12.43
C ARG A 26 -2.80 18.42 13.68
N GLY A 27 -4.05 18.85 13.52
CA GLY A 27 -4.93 19.24 14.65
C GLY A 27 -5.79 18.11 15.20
N GLU A 28 -5.56 16.88 14.76
CA GLU A 28 -6.26 15.66 15.18
C GLU A 28 -5.33 14.70 15.91
N ILE A 29 -4.05 15.07 16.04
CA ILE A 29 -3.07 14.28 16.77
C ILE A 29 -3.52 14.23 18.23
N GLY A 30 -3.85 13.04 18.71
CA GLY A 30 -4.37 12.81 20.06
C GLY A 30 -5.89 12.63 20.14
N LEU A 31 -6.60 12.66 19.01
CA LEU A 31 -7.99 12.21 18.92
C LEU A 31 -8.04 10.82 18.29
N GLU A 32 -8.98 10.00 18.74
CA GLU A 32 -9.26 8.72 18.13
C GLU A 32 -10.05 8.90 16.82
N SER A 33 -9.95 7.94 15.89
CA SER A 33 -10.59 8.06 14.57
C SER A 33 -12.11 8.22 14.65
N ASN A 34 -12.75 7.59 15.65
CA ASN A 34 -14.19 7.69 15.90
C ASN A 34 -14.60 9.08 16.41
N GLU A 35 -13.78 9.72 17.25
CA GLU A 35 -14.04 11.07 17.76
C GLU A 35 -14.01 12.08 16.62
N ILE A 36 -13.03 11.95 15.72
CA ILE A 36 -12.92 12.82 14.54
C ILE A 36 -14.16 12.70 13.65
N GLU A 37 -14.60 11.47 13.37
CA GLU A 37 -15.80 11.22 12.55
C GLU A 37 -17.06 11.83 13.19
N GLN A 38 -17.20 11.71 14.52
CA GLN A 38 -18.31 12.33 15.25
C GLN A 38 -18.29 13.85 15.13
N PHE A 39 -17.13 14.49 15.27
CA PHE A 39 -17.02 15.94 15.12
C PHE A 39 -17.33 16.40 13.70
N GLU A 40 -16.87 15.69 12.68
CA GLU A 40 -17.20 15.99 11.28
C GLU A 40 -18.71 15.84 11.00
N ASN A 41 -19.34 14.78 11.53
CA ASN A 41 -20.78 14.55 11.40
C ASN A 41 -21.62 15.64 12.08
N MET A 42 -21.13 16.20 13.19
CA MET A 42 -21.75 17.35 13.86
C MET A 42 -21.51 18.69 13.14
N GLY A 43 -20.72 18.69 12.06
CA GLY A 43 -20.43 19.88 11.25
C GLY A 43 -19.22 20.69 11.73
N TYR A 44 -18.42 20.17 12.66
CA TYR A 44 -17.16 20.81 13.02
C TYR A 44 -16.14 20.68 11.89
N VAL A 45 -15.48 21.80 11.59
CA VAL A 45 -14.42 21.83 10.58
C VAL A 45 -13.08 21.60 11.25
N MET A 46 -12.48 20.44 11.01
CA MET A 46 -11.20 20.07 11.61
C MET A 46 -10.05 20.98 11.15
N SER A 47 -9.07 21.22 12.03
CA SER A 47 -7.95 22.12 11.73
C SER A 47 -7.12 21.61 10.53
N GLY A 48 -6.91 22.49 9.56
CA GLY A 48 -6.13 22.22 8.34
C GLY A 48 -6.94 21.96 7.07
N SER A 49 -8.26 21.75 7.15
CA SER A 49 -9.13 21.59 5.97
C SER A 49 -9.54 22.92 5.32
N ARG A 50 -9.55 24.03 6.06
CA ARG A 50 -9.93 25.35 5.50
C ARG A 50 -8.89 25.94 4.53
N HIS A 51 -7.64 25.50 4.59
CA HIS A 51 -6.56 26.07 3.80
C HIS A 51 -6.25 25.21 2.57
N ARG A 52 -6.84 25.56 1.43
CA ARG A 52 -6.76 24.81 0.16
C ARG A 52 -5.35 24.34 -0.22
N ARG A 53 -4.34 25.20 -0.05
CA ARG A 53 -2.95 24.84 -0.38
C ARG A 53 -2.39 23.76 0.53
N MET A 54 -2.69 23.80 1.83
CA MET A 54 -2.25 22.75 2.76
C MET A 54 -3.03 21.46 2.54
N GLU A 55 -4.32 21.56 2.27
CA GLU A 55 -5.15 20.40 1.96
C GLU A 55 -4.67 19.68 0.70
N ALA A 56 -4.31 20.40 -0.36
CA ALA A 56 -3.75 19.81 -1.57
C ALA A 56 -2.41 19.09 -1.31
N VAL A 57 -1.53 19.68 -0.47
CA VAL A 57 -0.27 19.02 -0.07
C VAL A 57 -0.55 17.76 0.75
N ARG A 58 -1.55 17.79 1.64
CA ARG A 58 -1.98 16.63 2.42
C ARG A 58 -2.48 15.51 1.51
N LEU A 59 -3.43 15.80 0.63
CA LEU A 59 -3.99 14.84 -0.33
C LEU A 59 -2.88 14.23 -1.19
N ARG A 60 -1.91 15.04 -1.64
CA ARG A 60 -0.75 14.54 -2.39
C ARG A 60 0.09 13.56 -1.58
N LYS A 61 0.39 13.87 -0.31
CA LYS A 61 1.18 12.99 0.58
C LYS A 61 0.46 11.67 0.86
N GLU A 62 -0.84 11.75 1.11
CA GLU A 62 -1.70 10.59 1.33
C GLU A 62 -1.75 9.69 0.08
N ASN A 63 -2.00 10.27 -1.09
CA ASN A 63 -1.98 9.55 -2.38
C ASN A 63 -0.62 8.92 -2.69
N GLN A 64 0.48 9.51 -2.23
CA GLN A 64 1.82 8.94 -2.42
C GLN A 64 2.00 7.63 -1.64
N ILE A 65 1.32 7.47 -0.50
CA ILE A 65 1.38 6.26 0.31
C ILE A 65 0.48 5.19 -0.29
N TYR A 66 -0.77 5.52 -0.61
CA TYR A 66 -1.67 4.61 -1.31
C TYR A 66 -1.03 4.08 -2.60
N SER A 67 -0.49 4.96 -3.44
CA SER A 67 0.18 4.53 -4.67
C SER A 67 1.44 3.68 -4.43
N ALA A 68 2.17 3.92 -3.33
CA ALA A 68 3.34 3.12 -3.00
C ALA A 68 2.96 1.72 -2.51
N ASP A 69 1.95 1.62 -1.65
CA ASP A 69 1.48 0.34 -1.11
C ASP A 69 0.73 -0.47 -2.18
N GLU A 70 -0.08 0.16 -3.03
CA GLU A 70 -0.69 -0.47 -4.21
C GLU A 70 0.38 -1.03 -5.16
N LYS A 71 1.42 -0.25 -5.46
CA LYS A 71 2.53 -0.71 -6.33
C LYS A 71 3.28 -1.87 -5.71
N ARG A 72 3.50 -1.85 -4.39
CA ARG A 72 4.14 -2.96 -3.67
C ARG A 72 3.27 -4.21 -3.70
N ALA A 73 1.97 -4.08 -3.47
CA ALA A 73 1.00 -5.18 -3.55
C ALA A 73 0.96 -5.79 -4.96
N LEU A 74 0.90 -4.96 -6.00
CA LEU A 74 0.93 -5.39 -7.40
C LEU A 74 2.25 -6.07 -7.78
N ALA A 75 3.38 -5.57 -7.30
CA ALA A 75 4.69 -6.19 -7.54
C ALA A 75 4.79 -7.59 -6.92
N ASN A 76 4.31 -7.76 -5.69
CA ASN A 76 4.27 -9.06 -5.01
C ASN A 76 3.37 -10.04 -5.78
N PHE A 77 2.18 -9.60 -6.21
CA PHE A 77 1.27 -10.42 -7.01
C PHE A 77 1.91 -10.89 -8.33
N ASN A 78 2.53 -9.96 -9.06
CA ASN A 78 3.22 -10.28 -10.32
C ASN A 78 4.40 -11.24 -10.11
N HIS A 79 5.13 -11.10 -9.00
CA HIS A 79 6.22 -12.00 -8.65
C HIS A 79 5.72 -13.41 -8.34
N GLU A 80 4.64 -13.56 -7.56
CA GLU A 80 4.02 -14.85 -7.29
C GLU A 80 3.51 -15.54 -8.56
N GLU A 81 2.82 -14.81 -9.43
CA GLU A 81 2.34 -15.33 -10.71
C GLU A 81 3.49 -15.79 -11.61
N ARG A 82 4.58 -15.01 -11.65
CA ARG A 82 5.78 -15.39 -12.38
C ARG A 82 6.43 -16.65 -11.81
N ALA A 83 6.56 -16.76 -10.48
CA ALA A 83 7.14 -17.92 -9.83
C ALA A 83 6.31 -19.20 -10.08
N LYS A 84 4.98 -19.11 -10.04
CA LYS A 84 4.08 -20.22 -10.41
C LYS A 84 4.28 -20.65 -11.86
N ARG A 85 4.37 -19.67 -12.78
CA ARG A 85 4.61 -19.95 -14.20
C ARG A 85 5.96 -20.61 -14.44
N GLU A 86 7.01 -20.10 -13.81
CA GLU A 86 8.37 -20.68 -13.90
C GLU A 86 8.40 -22.11 -13.35
N THR A 87 7.75 -22.36 -12.21
CA THR A 87 7.66 -23.70 -11.61
C THR A 87 6.96 -24.69 -12.55
N LYS A 88 5.86 -24.26 -13.21
CA LYS A 88 5.14 -25.08 -14.19
C LYS A 88 6.00 -25.38 -15.43
N ILE A 89 6.77 -24.41 -15.91
CA ILE A 89 7.69 -24.62 -17.05
C ILE A 89 8.79 -25.60 -16.65
N LEU A 90 9.37 -25.46 -15.46
CA LEU A 90 10.40 -26.37 -14.96
C LEU A 90 9.87 -27.79 -14.79
N SER A 91 8.65 -27.98 -14.30
CA SER A 91 8.04 -29.32 -14.18
C SER A 91 7.82 -29.95 -15.56
N GLN A 92 7.29 -29.19 -16.52
CA GLN A 92 7.09 -29.66 -17.90
C GLN A 92 8.41 -30.03 -18.58
N PHE A 93 9.46 -29.23 -18.34
CA PHE A 93 10.79 -29.51 -18.91
C PHE A 93 11.42 -30.77 -18.31
N ARG A 94 11.34 -30.94 -16.98
CA ARG A 94 11.81 -32.17 -16.30
C ARG A 94 11.09 -33.40 -16.83
N GLU A 95 9.77 -33.32 -17.02
CA GLU A 95 8.97 -34.40 -17.58
C GLU A 95 9.41 -34.75 -19.01
N MET A 96 9.61 -33.74 -19.86
CA MET A 96 10.08 -33.93 -21.24
C MET A 96 11.47 -34.60 -21.30
N VAL A 97 12.41 -34.17 -20.45
CA VAL A 97 13.74 -34.79 -20.36
C VAL A 97 13.62 -36.24 -19.88
N SER A 98 12.84 -36.50 -18.83
CA SER A 98 12.66 -37.86 -18.29
C SER A 98 12.09 -38.84 -19.33
N ARG A 99 11.09 -38.40 -20.11
CA ARG A 99 10.51 -39.18 -21.21
C ARG A 99 11.54 -39.47 -22.31
N LYS A 100 12.39 -38.49 -22.63
CA LYS A 100 13.42 -38.65 -23.66
C LYS A 100 14.54 -39.60 -23.23
N THR A 101 14.94 -39.56 -21.95
CA THR A 101 15.95 -40.48 -21.40
C THR A 101 15.40 -41.90 -21.21
N GLN A 102 14.12 -42.08 -20.86
CA GLN A 102 13.50 -43.41 -20.74
C GLN A 102 13.26 -44.11 -22.08
N ASN A 103 13.17 -43.36 -23.19
CA ASN A 103 13.03 -43.93 -24.54
C ASN A 103 14.39 -44.24 -25.22
N GLN A 104 15.52 -44.04 -24.54
CA GLN A 104 16.86 -44.34 -25.07
C GLN A 104 17.45 -45.66 -24.55
N ASP A 105 16.75 -46.35 -23.64
CA ASP A 105 16.98 -47.76 -23.27
C ASP A 105 15.92 -48.65 -23.96
#